data_AF-Q84JW1-F1
#
_entry.id   AF-Q84JW1-F1
#
_cell.length_a   1.000
_cell.length_b   1.000
_cell.length_c   1.000
_cell.angle_alpha   90.00
_cell.angle_beta   90.00
_cell.angle_gamma   90.00
#
_symmetry.space_group_name_H-M   'P 1'
#
loop_
_entity.id
_entity.type
_entity.pdbx_description
1 polymer ?
#
loop_
_entity_poly.entity_id
_entity_poly.type
_entity_poly.pdbx_seq_one_letter_code
_entity_poly.pdbx_strand_id
1 'polypeptide(L)'
;MTTLDLTRAELALIVLYLNKAEARDKICRAIQYGSKFLSGGQPGTAQTVDKNTSLARKVFRLFKFVNDFHGLISPVPKGTPLPLVLLGKSKNALLSTFLFLDQIVWLGRSGIYKNKERTELLGRISLFCWLGSSVCTSAVEIGELGRLSSSMKKMEKELKADDELYRAKLQKSNDRTLALIKSSMDIIVAIGLLQLAPKTISPRVTGAFGFTTSLISCYQLLPSRPKLKTP
;
A
#
# COMPACT_ATOMS: atom_id res chain seq x y z
N MET A 1 -0.17 -4.65 32.68
CA MET A 1 -0.44 -4.69 31.23
C MET A 1 -1.95 -4.69 31.06
N THR A 2 -2.53 -3.72 30.34
CA THR A 2 -3.99 -3.70 30.17
C THR A 2 -4.42 -4.80 29.20
N THR A 3 -5.67 -5.26 29.26
CA THR A 3 -6.23 -6.22 28.29
C THR A 3 -6.01 -5.76 26.83
N LEU A 4 -6.10 -4.45 26.60
CA LEU A 4 -5.86 -3.85 25.29
C LEU A 4 -4.40 -3.97 24.83
N ASP A 5 -3.44 -3.87 25.74
CA ASP A 5 -2.01 -4.02 25.39
C ASP A 5 -1.69 -5.46 25.00
N LEU A 6 -2.32 -6.44 25.65
CA LEU A 6 -2.22 -7.85 25.27
C LEU A 6 -2.79 -8.09 23.86
N THR A 7 -4.01 -7.61 23.60
CA THR A 7 -4.62 -7.73 22.26
C THR A 7 -3.78 -7.07 21.18
N ARG A 8 -3.16 -5.92 21.45
CA ARG A 8 -2.23 -5.27 20.50
C ARG A 8 -1.00 -6.14 20.23
N ALA A 9 -0.41 -6.74 21.26
CA ALA A 9 0.75 -7.62 21.10
C ALA A 9 0.42 -8.89 20.30
N GLU A 10 -0.73 -9.51 20.57
CA GLU A 10 -1.22 -10.67 19.81
C GLU A 10 -1.49 -10.33 18.34
N LEU A 11 -2.16 -9.20 18.09
CA LEU A 11 -2.38 -8.70 16.73
C LEU A 11 -1.06 -8.42 16.00
N ALA A 12 -0.06 -7.86 16.69
CA ALA A 12 1.26 -7.63 16.10
C ALA A 12 1.92 -8.95 15.66
N LEU A 13 1.78 -10.03 16.43
CA LEU A 13 2.29 -11.36 16.05
C LEU A 13 1.58 -11.91 14.80
N ILE A 14 0.26 -11.75 14.72
CA ILE A 14 -0.53 -12.14 13.54
C ILE A 14 -0.07 -11.33 12.31
N VAL A 15 0.12 -10.02 12.45
CA VAL A 15 0.63 -9.16 11.36
C VAL A 15 1.99 -9.64 10.85
N LEU A 16 2.92 -9.98 11.76
CA LEU A 16 4.22 -10.53 11.38
C LEU A 16 4.09 -11.85 10.59
N TYR A 17 3.17 -12.72 11.00
CA TYR A 17 2.90 -13.97 10.29
C TYR A 17 2.31 -13.74 8.89
N LEU A 18 1.27 -12.90 8.77
CA LEU A 18 0.62 -12.58 7.50
C LEU A 18 1.58 -11.92 6.51
N ASN A 19 2.49 -11.07 6.98
CA ASN A 19 3.48 -10.38 6.14
C ASN A 19 4.51 -11.32 5.49
N LYS A 20 4.61 -12.59 5.90
CA LYS A 20 5.47 -13.57 5.21
C LYS A 20 5.05 -13.80 3.75
N ALA A 21 3.79 -13.55 3.39
CA ALA A 21 3.30 -13.66 2.02
C ALA A 21 3.48 -12.36 1.20
N GLU A 22 3.97 -11.27 1.80
CA GLU A 22 3.93 -9.94 1.20
C GLU A 22 4.70 -9.84 -0.12
N ALA A 23 5.93 -10.37 -0.15
CA ALA A 23 6.76 -10.33 -1.35
C ALA A 23 6.10 -11.08 -2.52
N ARG A 24 5.46 -12.22 -2.25
CA ARG A 24 4.71 -12.99 -3.27
C ARG A 24 3.50 -12.21 -3.79
N ASP A 25 2.73 -11.54 -2.91
CA ASP A 25 1.64 -10.64 -3.33
C ASP A 25 2.13 -9.54 -4.28
N LYS A 26 3.30 -8.94 -4.01
CA LYS A 26 3.85 -7.88 -4.86
C LYS A 26 4.38 -8.38 -6.19
N ILE A 27 5.02 -9.54 -6.23
CA ILE A 27 5.41 -10.17 -7.50
C ILE A 27 4.16 -10.49 -8.34
N CYS A 28 3.11 -11.04 -7.73
CA CYS A 28 1.84 -11.24 -8.42
C CYS A 28 1.21 -9.91 -8.88
N ARG A 29 1.33 -8.83 -8.09
CA ARG A 29 0.89 -7.49 -8.53
C ARG A 29 1.63 -7.05 -9.80
N ALA A 30 2.94 -7.24 -9.86
CA ALA A 30 3.74 -6.90 -11.04
C ALA A 30 3.30 -7.72 -12.26
N ILE A 31 3.15 -9.05 -12.12
CA ILE A 31 2.65 -9.91 -13.20
C ILE A 31 1.27 -9.44 -13.67
N GLN A 32 0.34 -9.19 -12.75
CA GLN A 32 -1.01 -8.74 -13.09
C GLN A 32 -0.99 -7.47 -13.95
N TYR A 33 -0.34 -6.40 -13.47
CA TYR A 33 -0.40 -5.12 -14.17
C TYR A 33 0.48 -5.10 -15.42
N GLY A 34 1.59 -5.85 -15.43
CA GLY A 34 2.36 -6.08 -16.66
C GLY A 34 1.51 -6.77 -17.74
N SER A 35 0.76 -7.81 -17.38
CA SER A 35 -0.15 -8.47 -18.31
C SER A 35 -1.35 -7.59 -18.70
N LYS A 36 -1.84 -6.72 -17.81
CA LYS A 36 -2.86 -5.71 -18.15
C LYS A 36 -2.34 -4.69 -19.18
N PHE A 37 -1.09 -4.25 -19.02
CA PHE A 37 -0.43 -3.37 -19.98
C PHE A 37 -0.33 -4.04 -21.36
N LEU A 38 0.19 -5.27 -21.41
CA LEU A 38 0.37 -6.03 -22.65
C LEU A 38 -0.96 -6.34 -23.35
N SER A 39 -1.99 -6.75 -22.60
CA SER A 39 -3.32 -7.01 -23.19
C SER A 39 -4.02 -5.76 -23.68
N GLY A 40 -3.76 -4.60 -23.07
CA GLY A 40 -4.49 -3.37 -23.34
C GLY A 40 -6.00 -3.50 -23.16
N GLY A 41 -6.47 -4.47 -22.35
CA GLY A 41 -7.89 -4.76 -22.16
C GLY A 41 -8.51 -5.68 -23.22
N GLN A 42 -7.75 -6.12 -24.22
CA GLN A 42 -8.24 -7.05 -25.25
C GLN A 42 -8.25 -8.50 -24.74
N PRO A 43 -9.22 -9.32 -25.17
CA PRO A 43 -9.25 -10.74 -24.82
C PRO A 43 -8.04 -11.48 -25.40
N GLY A 44 -7.53 -12.45 -24.64
CA GLY A 44 -6.36 -13.24 -25.02
C GLY A 44 -5.55 -13.66 -23.80
N THR A 45 -4.42 -14.34 -24.03
CA THR A 45 -3.59 -14.94 -22.97
C THR A 45 -3.16 -13.92 -21.92
N ALA A 46 -2.71 -12.73 -22.33
CA ALA A 46 -2.29 -11.68 -21.40
C ALA A 46 -3.43 -11.19 -20.49
N GLN A 47 -4.66 -11.06 -21.01
CA GLN A 47 -5.80 -10.67 -20.18
C GLN A 47 -6.20 -11.81 -19.22
N THR A 48 -6.09 -13.07 -19.64
CA THR A 48 -6.30 -14.23 -18.76
C THR A 48 -5.30 -14.25 -17.61
N VAL A 49 -4.02 -13.95 -17.87
CA VAL A 49 -3.00 -13.83 -16.80
C VAL A 49 -3.35 -12.70 -15.84
N ASP A 50 -3.72 -11.50 -16.33
CA ASP A 50 -4.17 -10.39 -15.48
C ASP A 50 -5.35 -10.80 -14.57
N LYS A 51 -6.38 -11.43 -15.13
CA LYS A 51 -7.56 -11.89 -14.36
C LYS A 51 -7.18 -12.95 -13.31
N ASN A 52 -6.42 -13.97 -13.71
CA ASN A 52 -6.04 -15.07 -12.82
C ASN A 52 -5.10 -14.60 -11.70
N THR A 53 -4.10 -13.78 -12.03
CA THR A 53 -3.19 -13.22 -11.04
C THR A 53 -3.91 -12.22 -10.13
N SER A 54 -4.89 -11.46 -10.64
CA SER A 54 -5.76 -10.63 -9.79
C SER A 54 -6.50 -11.45 -8.76
N LEU A 55 -6.96 -12.66 -9.10
CA LEU A 55 -7.66 -13.55 -8.18
C LEU A 55 -6.67 -14.15 -7.16
N ALA A 56 -5.50 -14.62 -7.61
CA ALA A 56 -4.44 -15.14 -6.74
C ALA A 56 -3.99 -14.11 -5.69
N ARG A 57 -3.87 -12.84 -6.07
CA ARG A 57 -3.57 -11.75 -5.14
C ARG A 57 -4.57 -11.63 -3.99
N LYS A 58 -5.87 -11.88 -4.22
CA LYS A 58 -6.87 -11.82 -3.15
C LYS A 58 -6.62 -12.90 -2.10
N VAL A 59 -6.19 -14.09 -2.55
CA VAL A 59 -5.77 -15.19 -1.66
C VAL A 59 -4.56 -14.79 -0.82
N PHE A 60 -3.53 -14.19 -1.43
CA PHE A 60 -2.36 -13.67 -0.67
C PHE A 60 -2.71 -12.54 0.31
N ARG A 61 -3.90 -11.94 0.22
CA ARG A 61 -4.38 -10.89 1.12
C ARG A 61 -5.41 -11.36 2.13
N LEU A 62 -5.67 -12.65 2.23
CA LEU A 62 -6.52 -13.20 3.28
C LEU A 62 -6.09 -12.64 4.64
N PHE A 63 -7.06 -12.11 5.39
CA PHE A 63 -6.86 -11.48 6.70
C PHE A 63 -5.91 -10.27 6.75
N LYS A 64 -5.40 -9.77 5.62
CA LYS A 64 -4.46 -8.65 5.59
C LYS A 64 -5.05 -7.34 6.11
N PHE A 65 -6.37 -7.23 6.18
CA PHE A 65 -7.05 -6.09 6.83
C PHE A 65 -6.63 -5.92 8.30
N VAL A 66 -6.15 -6.99 8.96
CA VAL A 66 -5.61 -6.97 10.32
C VAL A 66 -4.38 -6.06 10.44
N ASN A 67 -3.56 -5.95 9.40
CA ASN A 67 -2.38 -5.08 9.39
C ASN A 67 -2.77 -3.62 9.66
N ASP A 68 -3.75 -3.13 8.89
CA ASP A 68 -4.21 -1.75 8.98
C ASP A 68 -5.13 -1.54 10.18
N PHE A 69 -5.90 -2.57 10.58
CA PHE A 69 -6.67 -2.52 11.82
C PHE A 69 -5.76 -2.39 13.05
N HIS A 70 -4.67 -3.17 13.11
CA HIS A 70 -3.65 -3.03 14.15
C HIS A 70 -3.10 -1.60 14.16
N GLY A 71 -2.69 -1.06 13.00
CA GLY A 71 -2.23 0.33 12.89
C GLY A 71 -3.29 1.38 13.29
N LEU A 72 -4.58 1.08 13.12
CA LEU A 72 -5.68 1.93 13.56
C LEU A 72 -5.79 1.99 15.08
N ILE A 73 -5.55 0.89 15.79
CA ILE A 73 -5.63 0.83 17.26
C ILE A 73 -4.28 1.08 17.98
N SER A 74 -3.15 1.06 17.26
CA SER A 74 -1.84 1.35 17.83
C SER A 74 -1.70 2.82 18.27
N PRO A 75 -0.97 3.10 19.36
CA PRO A 75 -0.65 4.46 19.77
C PRO A 75 0.20 5.17 18.71
N VAL A 76 0.03 6.48 18.59
CA VAL A 76 0.73 7.31 17.61
C VAL A 76 2.01 7.88 18.24
N PRO A 77 3.12 8.04 17.49
CA PRO A 77 4.33 8.64 18.03
C PRO A 77 4.08 10.03 18.63
N LYS A 78 4.66 10.28 19.81
CA LYS A 78 4.57 11.58 20.50
C LYS A 78 5.09 12.70 19.59
N GLY A 79 4.41 13.85 19.59
CA GLY A 79 4.76 15.00 18.76
C GLY A 79 4.36 14.90 17.28
N THR A 80 3.56 13.90 16.90
CA THR A 80 2.92 13.86 15.58
C THR A 80 1.78 14.89 15.55
N PRO A 81 1.71 15.82 14.58
CA PRO A 81 0.67 16.84 14.49
C PRO A 81 -0.68 16.19 14.25
N LEU A 82 -1.72 16.71 14.89
CA LEU A 82 -3.08 16.17 14.81
C LEU A 82 -3.56 15.92 13.35
N PRO A 83 -3.32 16.81 12.37
CA PRO A 83 -3.71 16.53 10.98
C PRO A 83 -3.06 15.27 10.40
N LEU A 84 -1.79 15.00 10.69
CA LEU A 84 -1.10 13.79 10.25
C LEU A 84 -1.59 12.54 10.98
N VAL A 85 -1.97 12.69 12.26
CA VAL A 85 -2.62 11.61 13.01
C VAL A 85 -3.94 11.21 12.34
N LEU A 86 -4.81 12.19 12.06
CA LEU A 86 -6.11 11.95 11.43
C LEU A 86 -5.96 11.34 10.04
N LEU A 87 -5.04 11.85 9.22
CA LEU A 87 -4.76 11.27 7.90
C LEU A 87 -4.22 9.84 8.00
N GLY A 88 -3.30 9.58 8.94
CA GLY A 88 -2.74 8.24 9.16
C GLY A 88 -3.80 7.23 9.61
N LYS A 89 -4.70 7.63 10.51
CA LYS A 89 -5.82 6.78 10.97
C LYS A 89 -6.86 6.58 9.86
N SER A 90 -7.18 7.63 9.10
CA SER A 90 -8.10 7.55 7.95
C SER A 90 -7.56 6.61 6.86
N LYS A 91 -6.27 6.72 6.53
CA LYS A 91 -5.57 5.79 5.63
C LYS A 91 -5.75 4.34 6.06
N ASN A 92 -5.49 4.05 7.34
CA ASN A 92 -5.58 2.70 7.90
C ASN A 92 -7.01 2.17 7.91
N ALA A 93 -7.98 2.98 8.32
CA ALA A 93 -9.40 2.60 8.28
C ALA A 93 -9.83 2.23 6.86
N LEU A 94 -9.53 3.08 5.88
CA LEU A 94 -9.85 2.85 4.47
C LEU A 94 -9.15 1.61 3.89
N LEU A 95 -7.87 1.39 4.21
CA LEU A 95 -7.15 0.23 3.70
C LEU A 95 -7.63 -1.08 4.33
N SER A 96 -7.95 -1.05 5.62
CA SER A 96 -8.56 -2.19 6.32
C SER A 96 -9.92 -2.54 5.70
N THR A 97 -10.77 -1.54 5.45
CA THR A 97 -12.07 -1.75 4.77
C THR A 97 -11.88 -2.29 3.35
N PHE A 98 -10.95 -1.74 2.56
CA PHE A 98 -10.63 -2.26 1.23
C PHE A 98 -10.31 -3.76 1.28
N LEU A 99 -9.36 -4.16 2.14
CA LEU A 99 -8.86 -5.53 2.25
C LEU A 99 -9.90 -6.50 2.82
N PHE A 100 -10.76 -6.02 3.70
CA PHE A 100 -11.89 -6.80 4.23
C PHE A 100 -12.92 -7.07 3.14
N LEU A 101 -13.36 -6.03 2.43
CA LEU A 101 -14.30 -6.17 1.31
C LEU A 101 -13.72 -7.01 0.17
N ASP A 102 -12.39 -6.98 -0.02
CA ASP A 102 -11.68 -7.80 -1.00
C ASP A 102 -11.92 -9.30 -0.79
N GLN A 103 -12.15 -9.74 0.46
CA GLN A 103 -12.48 -11.12 0.80
C GLN A 103 -13.87 -11.52 0.31
N ILE A 104 -14.85 -10.63 0.46
CA ILE A 104 -16.20 -10.87 -0.05
C ILE A 104 -16.19 -10.90 -1.58
N VAL A 105 -15.42 -10.02 -2.21
CA VAL A 105 -15.23 -10.02 -3.67
C VAL A 105 -14.56 -11.32 -4.13
N TRP A 106 -13.60 -11.84 -3.38
CA TRP A 106 -12.98 -13.14 -3.66
C TRP A 106 -14.00 -14.28 -3.55
N LEU A 107 -14.81 -14.33 -2.49
CA LEU A 107 -15.88 -15.31 -2.32
C LEU A 107 -16.92 -15.26 -3.45
N GLY A 108 -17.23 -14.06 -3.95
CA GLY A 108 -18.14 -13.89 -5.10
C GLY A 108 -17.53 -14.42 -6.40
N ARG A 109 -16.24 -14.17 -6.62
CA ARG A 109 -15.51 -14.64 -7.82
C ARG A 109 -15.20 -16.14 -7.80
N SER A 110 -15.12 -16.76 -6.62
CA SER A 110 -14.96 -18.22 -6.49
C SER A 110 -16.27 -18.99 -6.67
N GLY A 111 -17.41 -18.30 -6.72
CA GLY A 111 -18.73 -18.93 -6.83
C GLY A 111 -19.33 -19.39 -5.49
N ILE A 112 -18.62 -19.20 -4.38
CA ILE A 112 -19.13 -19.50 -3.02
C ILE A 112 -20.26 -18.53 -2.68
N TYR A 113 -20.05 -17.23 -2.92
CA TYR A 113 -21.06 -16.21 -2.72
C TYR A 113 -21.80 -15.92 -4.03
N LYS A 114 -23.09 -16.25 -4.10
CA LYS A 114 -23.85 -16.30 -5.36
C LYS A 114 -24.47 -14.97 -5.80
N ASN A 115 -24.48 -13.94 -4.95
CA ASN A 115 -25.05 -12.63 -5.31
C ASN A 115 -24.03 -11.79 -6.08
N LYS A 116 -24.10 -11.84 -7.41
CA LYS A 116 -23.18 -11.14 -8.32
C LYS A 116 -23.30 -9.62 -8.20
N GLU A 117 -24.51 -9.07 -8.19
CA GLU A 117 -24.74 -7.62 -8.10
C GLU A 117 -24.13 -7.03 -6.83
N ARG A 118 -24.35 -7.67 -5.68
CA ARG A 118 -23.73 -7.24 -4.42
C ARG A 118 -22.22 -7.40 -4.44
N THR A 119 -21.71 -8.47 -5.05
CA THR A 119 -20.25 -8.67 -5.22
C THR A 119 -19.62 -7.53 -6.01
N GLU A 120 -20.26 -7.10 -7.11
CA GLU A 120 -19.78 -6.00 -7.94
C GLU A 120 -19.86 -4.65 -7.21
N LEU A 121 -20.96 -4.39 -6.50
CA LEU A 121 -21.11 -3.19 -5.67
C LEU A 121 -20.02 -3.12 -4.59
N LEU A 122 -19.81 -4.20 -3.83
CA LEU A 122 -18.76 -4.27 -2.81
C LEU A 122 -17.37 -4.14 -3.43
N GLY A 123 -17.16 -4.67 -4.64
CA GLY A 123 -15.94 -4.47 -5.41
C GLY A 123 -15.67 -3.01 -5.75
N ARG A 124 -16.69 -2.25 -6.16
CA ARG A 124 -16.57 -0.81 -6.41
C ARG A 124 -16.30 -0.02 -5.12
N ILE A 125 -17.04 -0.30 -4.05
CA ILE A 125 -16.84 0.34 -2.73
C ILE A 125 -15.42 0.08 -2.23
N SER A 126 -14.97 -1.19 -2.29
CA SER A 126 -13.60 -1.60 -1.96
C SER A 126 -12.58 -0.75 -2.72
N LEU A 127 -12.72 -0.61 -4.05
CA LEU A 127 -11.81 0.21 -4.86
C LEU A 127 -11.84 1.70 -4.49
N PHE A 128 -13.01 2.26 -4.13
CA PHE A 128 -13.08 3.64 -3.62
C PHE A 128 -12.35 3.79 -2.27
N CYS A 129 -12.45 2.80 -1.37
CA CYS A 129 -11.66 2.79 -0.14
C CYS A 129 -10.15 2.76 -0.44
N TRP A 130 -9.71 1.95 -1.41
CA TRP A 130 -8.30 1.92 -1.82
C TRP A 130 -7.83 3.25 -2.42
N LEU A 131 -8.65 3.88 -3.26
CA LEU A 131 -8.40 5.21 -3.80
C LEU A 131 -8.23 6.24 -2.67
N GLY A 132 -9.22 6.33 -1.76
CA GLY A 132 -9.17 7.26 -0.62
C GLY A 132 -7.96 7.02 0.27
N SER A 133 -7.63 5.75 0.55
CA SER A 133 -6.42 5.40 1.32
C SER A 133 -5.14 5.86 0.62
N SER A 134 -5.07 5.74 -0.71
CA SER A 134 -3.92 6.20 -1.51
C SER A 134 -3.78 7.73 -1.45
N VAL A 135 -4.88 8.47 -1.51
CA VAL A 135 -4.90 9.94 -1.31
C VAL A 135 -4.41 10.31 0.09
N CYS A 136 -4.95 9.68 1.14
CA CYS A 136 -4.48 9.90 2.52
C CYS A 136 -2.99 9.57 2.67
N THR A 137 -2.52 8.50 2.02
CA THR A 137 -1.10 8.13 2.02
C THR A 137 -0.26 9.24 1.43
N SER A 138 -0.59 9.74 0.23
CA SER A 138 0.16 10.83 -0.40
C SER A 138 0.21 12.08 0.48
N ALA A 139 -0.91 12.45 1.12
CA ALA A 139 -0.95 13.58 2.05
C ALA A 139 -0.07 13.37 3.29
N VAL A 140 -0.07 12.16 3.86
CA VAL A 140 0.83 11.79 4.97
C VAL A 140 2.29 11.90 4.56
N GLU A 141 2.66 11.35 3.39
CA GLU A 141 4.04 11.38 2.92
C GLU A 141 4.51 12.82 2.67
N ILE A 142 3.68 13.69 2.10
CA ILE A 142 3.99 15.13 1.93
C ILE A 142 4.27 15.79 3.28
N GLY A 143 3.41 15.58 4.28
CA GLY A 143 3.60 16.23 5.58
C GLY A 143 4.78 15.66 6.38
N GLU A 144 5.06 14.35 6.29
CA GLU A 144 6.25 13.74 6.88
C GLU A 144 7.54 14.20 6.21
N LEU A 145 7.55 14.35 4.88
CA LEU A 145 8.67 14.95 4.14
C LEU A 145 8.94 16.39 4.57
N GLY A 146 7.89 17.20 4.74
CA GLY A 146 8.02 18.57 5.25
C GLY A 146 8.63 18.64 6.67
N ARG A 147 8.21 17.73 7.56
CA ARG A 147 8.77 17.59 8.92
C ARG A 147 10.23 17.15 8.90
N LEU A 148 10.57 16.17 8.06
CA LEU A 148 11.94 15.68 7.92
C LEU A 148 12.86 16.77 7.35
N SER A 149 12.43 17.46 6.29
CA SER A 149 13.19 18.57 5.70
C SER A 149 13.45 19.68 6.72
N SER A 150 12.44 20.07 7.51
CA SER A 150 12.61 21.08 8.56
C SER A 150 13.58 20.62 9.65
N SER A 151 13.52 19.34 10.04
CA SER A 151 14.43 18.77 11.02
C SER A 151 15.87 18.67 10.51
N MET A 152 16.08 18.34 9.24
CA MET A 152 17.40 18.29 8.61
C MET A 152 18.03 19.68 8.52
N LYS A 153 17.27 20.68 8.03
CA LYS A 153 17.72 22.08 7.99
C LYS A 153 18.11 22.63 9.36
N LYS A 154 17.43 22.20 10.43
CA LYS A 154 17.79 22.60 11.80
C LYS A 154 19.14 22.02 12.24
N MET A 155 19.40 20.74 11.93
CA MET A 155 20.69 20.10 12.26
C MET A 155 21.86 20.73 11.49
N GLU A 156 21.65 21.04 10.21
CA GLU A 156 22.65 21.73 9.39
C GLU A 156 23.03 23.10 9.97
N LYS A 157 22.03 23.86 10.46
CA LYS A 157 22.26 25.17 11.08
C LYS A 157 22.95 25.09 12.45
N GLU A 158 22.68 24.06 13.24
CA GLU A 158 23.24 23.92 14.59
C GLU A 158 24.69 23.41 14.61
N LEU A 159 25.30 23.11 13.45
CA LEU A 159 26.64 22.49 13.32
C LEU A 159 26.82 21.18 14.13
N LYS A 160 25.75 20.60 14.65
CA LYS A 160 25.74 19.31 15.39
C LYS A 160 25.53 18.13 14.45
N ALA A 161 26.26 18.11 13.34
CA ALA A 161 26.13 17.07 12.34
C ALA A 161 26.79 15.78 12.84
N ASP A 162 26.08 15.04 13.67
CA ASP A 162 26.22 13.59 13.67
C ASP A 162 25.89 13.10 12.25
N ASP A 163 26.94 12.80 11.46
CA ASP A 163 26.79 12.36 10.07
C ASP A 163 25.91 11.11 9.99
N GLU A 164 25.97 10.20 10.99
CA GLU A 164 25.12 9.01 11.01
C GLU A 164 23.63 9.39 11.15
N LEU A 165 23.31 10.31 12.06
CA LEU A 165 21.94 10.81 12.22
C LEU A 165 21.43 11.55 10.96
N TYR A 166 22.29 12.34 10.32
CA TYR A 166 21.95 13.03 9.08
C TYR A 166 21.70 12.02 7.94
N ARG A 167 22.57 11.03 7.77
CA ARG A 167 22.41 9.96 6.77
C ARG A 167 21.14 9.14 6.99
N ALA A 168 20.83 8.81 8.24
CA ALA A 168 19.60 8.10 8.59
C ALA A 168 18.34 8.90 8.22
N LYS A 169 18.33 10.22 8.48
CA LYS A 169 17.21 11.10 8.09
C LYS A 169 17.12 11.28 6.58
N LEU A 170 18.24 11.39 5.87
CA LEU A 170 18.28 11.46 4.42
C LEU A 170 17.72 10.18 3.79
N GLN A 171 18.12 9.01 4.29
CA GLN A 171 17.57 7.72 3.85
C GLN A 171 16.06 7.67 4.08
N LYS A 172 15.60 8.04 5.28
CA LYS A 172 14.16 8.11 5.59
C LYS A 172 13.42 9.07 4.66
N SER A 173 14.02 10.21 4.30
CA SER A 173 13.44 11.15 3.32
C SER A 173 13.33 10.53 1.93
N ASN A 174 14.32 9.76 1.49
CA ASN A 174 14.28 9.06 0.21
C ASN A 174 13.20 7.98 0.19
N ASP A 175 13.08 7.19 1.26
CA ASP A 175 12.04 6.15 1.40
C ASP A 175 10.63 6.75 1.35
N ARG A 176 10.45 7.89 2.04
CA ARG A 176 9.20 8.67 2.05
C ARG A 176 8.87 9.25 0.67
N THR A 177 9.87 9.77 -0.04
CA THR A 177 9.71 10.29 -1.40
C THR A 177 9.28 9.18 -2.36
N LEU A 178 9.90 8.01 -2.27
CA LEU A 178 9.52 6.84 -3.06
C LEU A 178 8.09 6.38 -2.75
N ALA A 179 7.68 6.39 -1.47
CA ALA A 179 6.31 6.09 -1.05
C ALA A 179 5.29 7.12 -1.57
N LEU A 180 5.66 8.41 -1.65
CA LEU A 180 4.83 9.46 -2.24
C LEU A 180 4.63 9.23 -3.75
N ILE A 181 5.70 8.97 -4.50
CA ILE A 181 5.62 8.67 -5.94
C ILE A 181 4.70 7.47 -6.16
N LYS A 182 4.93 6.39 -5.42
CA LYS A 182 4.14 5.17 -5.50
C LYS A 182 2.66 5.42 -5.21
N SER A 183 2.33 6.10 -4.11
CA SER A 183 0.93 6.38 -3.73
C SER A 183 0.23 7.28 -4.74
N SER A 184 0.93 8.27 -5.28
CA SER A 184 0.39 9.15 -6.33
C SER A 184 0.08 8.39 -7.62
N MET A 185 0.93 7.44 -8.01
CA MET A 185 0.66 6.54 -9.13
C MET A 185 -0.47 5.55 -8.82
N ASP A 186 -0.55 5.04 -7.59
CA ASP A 186 -1.64 4.13 -7.18
C ASP A 186 -3.01 4.82 -7.22
N ILE A 187 -3.10 6.15 -7.04
CA ILE A 187 -4.32 6.94 -7.29
C ILE A 187 -4.77 6.78 -8.75
N ILE A 188 -3.86 6.98 -9.71
CA ILE A 188 -4.15 6.84 -11.16
C ILE A 188 -4.63 5.41 -11.45
N VAL A 189 -3.98 4.40 -10.86
CA VAL A 189 -4.37 3.00 -11.01
C VAL A 189 -5.78 2.75 -10.49
N ALA A 190 -6.13 3.30 -9.32
CA ALA A 190 -7.45 3.15 -8.75
C ALA A 190 -8.53 3.86 -9.60
N ILE A 191 -8.27 5.06 -10.10
CA ILE A 191 -9.14 5.79 -11.04
C ILE A 191 -9.38 4.95 -12.31
N GLY A 192 -8.33 4.32 -12.85
CA GLY A 192 -8.42 3.43 -14.01
C GLY A 192 -9.22 2.16 -13.75
N LEU A 193 -9.04 1.51 -12.59
CA LEU A 193 -9.83 0.33 -12.20
C LEU A 193 -11.30 0.66 -11.92
N LEU A 194 -11.58 1.85 -11.39
CA LEU A 194 -12.94 2.36 -11.17
C LEU A 194 -13.59 2.88 -12.46
N GLN A 195 -12.84 2.97 -13.56
CA GLN A 195 -13.28 3.51 -14.86
C GLN A 195 -13.86 4.93 -14.75
N LEU A 196 -13.28 5.78 -13.89
CA LEU A 196 -13.76 7.16 -13.70
C LEU A 196 -13.36 8.08 -14.87
N ALA A 197 -12.28 7.76 -15.58
CA ALA A 197 -11.79 8.53 -16.73
C ALA A 197 -11.36 7.62 -17.89
N PRO A 198 -12.29 6.82 -18.48
CA PRO A 198 -11.94 5.72 -19.39
C PRO A 198 -11.34 6.20 -20.72
N LYS A 199 -11.63 7.43 -21.14
CA LYS A 199 -11.05 8.04 -22.36
C LYS A 199 -9.56 8.36 -22.22
N THR A 200 -9.13 8.69 -21.00
CA THR A 200 -7.75 9.14 -20.72
C THR A 200 -6.92 8.03 -20.07
N ILE A 201 -7.50 7.33 -19.10
CA ILE A 201 -6.86 6.26 -18.34
C ILE A 201 -7.35 4.93 -18.90
N SER A 202 -6.72 4.51 -20.00
CA SER A 202 -6.99 3.22 -20.63
C SER A 202 -6.47 2.04 -19.78
N PRO A 203 -6.83 0.79 -20.11
CA PRO A 203 -6.23 -0.39 -19.47
C PRO A 203 -4.71 -0.43 -19.61
N ARG A 204 -4.14 0.07 -20.73
CA ARG A 204 -2.69 0.19 -20.89
C ARG A 204 -2.09 1.16 -19.89
N VAL A 205 -2.66 2.36 -19.74
CA VAL A 205 -2.19 3.36 -18.77
C VAL A 205 -2.26 2.78 -17.35
N THR A 206 -3.39 2.18 -16.99
CA THR A 206 -3.58 1.52 -15.68
C THR A 206 -2.54 0.41 -15.46
N GLY A 207 -2.27 -0.40 -16.47
CA GLY A 207 -1.26 -1.45 -16.45
C GLY A 207 0.16 -0.91 -16.27
N ALA A 208 0.53 0.14 -16.99
CA ALA A 208 1.86 0.75 -16.91
C ALA A 208 2.14 1.31 -15.51
N PHE A 209 1.24 2.16 -14.99
CA PHE A 209 1.37 2.71 -13.64
C PHE A 209 1.33 1.61 -12.58
N GLY A 210 0.41 0.66 -12.70
CA GLY A 210 0.31 -0.46 -11.77
C GLY A 210 1.55 -1.35 -11.76
N PHE A 211 2.17 -1.57 -12.91
CA PHE A 211 3.42 -2.33 -13.02
C PHE A 211 4.57 -1.59 -12.32
N THR A 212 4.75 -0.30 -12.61
CA THR A 212 5.77 0.53 -11.96
C THR A 212 5.59 0.57 -10.45
N THR A 213 4.38 0.79 -9.93
CA THR A 213 4.15 0.78 -8.47
C THR A 213 4.38 -0.59 -7.84
N SER A 214 4.21 -1.66 -8.60
CA SER A 214 4.53 -3.02 -8.14
C SER A 214 6.02 -3.25 -8.02
N LEU A 215 6.81 -2.80 -9.01
CA LEU A 215 8.26 -2.89 -8.96
C LEU A 215 8.83 -2.08 -7.80
N ILE A 216 8.32 -0.87 -7.58
CA ILE A 216 8.65 -0.07 -6.38
C ILE A 216 8.33 -0.86 -5.11
N SER A 217 7.15 -1.47 -5.04
CA SER A 217 6.75 -2.31 -3.91
C SER A 217 7.69 -3.50 -3.69
N CYS A 218 8.13 -4.18 -4.75
CA CYS A 218 9.11 -5.27 -4.64
C CYS A 218 10.46 -4.75 -4.14
N TYR A 219 10.93 -3.62 -4.67
CA TYR A 219 12.17 -2.97 -4.23
C TYR A 219 12.13 -2.60 -2.74
N GLN A 220 11.03 -2.01 -2.26
CA GLN A 220 10.85 -1.64 -0.85
C GLN A 220 10.81 -2.84 0.11
N LEU A 221 10.61 -4.06 -0.39
CA LEU A 221 10.63 -5.29 0.40
C LEU A 221 11.99 -6.01 0.35
N LEU A 222 12.95 -5.53 -0.44
CA LEU A 222 14.29 -6.11 -0.44
C LEU A 222 14.94 -5.88 0.93
N PRO A 223 15.66 -6.88 1.47
CA PRO A 223 16.38 -6.70 2.72
C PRO A 223 17.45 -5.62 2.55
N SER A 224 17.68 -4.84 3.61
CA SER A 224 18.83 -3.93 3.65
C SER A 224 20.10 -4.73 3.45
N ARG A 225 21.02 -4.22 2.61
CA ARG A 225 22.32 -4.88 2.41
C ARG A 225 22.99 -5.04 3.77
N PRO A 226 23.57 -6.22 4.09
CA PRO A 226 24.35 -6.39 5.30
C PRO A 226 25.41 -5.29 5.37
N LYS A 227 25.52 -4.59 6.50
CA LYS A 227 26.69 -3.75 6.74
C LYS A 227 27.89 -4.69 6.69
N LEU A 228 28.77 -4.54 5.70
CA LEU A 228 30.08 -5.19 5.72
C LEU A 228 30.69 -4.82 7.06
N LYS A 229 30.96 -5.80 7.93
CA LYS A 229 31.84 -5.57 9.06
C LYS A 229 33.19 -5.22 8.45
N THR A 230 33.55 -3.94 8.47
CA THR A 230 34.94 -3.57 8.20
C THR A 230 35.79 -4.28 9.26
N PRO A 231 36.84 -5.02 8.85
CA PRO A 231 37.70 -5.78 9.77
C PRO A 231 38.36 -4.88 10.81
#